data_AF-A0A2X1PJ78-F1
#
_entry.id   AF-A0A2X1PJ78-F1
#
_cell.length_a   1.000
_cell.length_b   1.000
_cell.length_c   1.000
_cell.angle_alpha   90.00
_cell.angle_beta   90.00
_cell.angle_gamma   90.00
#
_symmetry.space_group_name_H-M   'P 1'
#
loop_
_entity.id
_entity.type
_entity.pdbx_description
1 polymer ?
#
loop_
_entity_poly.entity_id
_entity_poly.type
_entity_poly.pdbx_seq_one_letter_code
_entity_poly.pdbx_strand_id
1 'polypeptide(L)'
;MTLYGNFNNVSLACGVHPLDFEEEPYDAERLLRLAQDPKVIAIGEIGLDYYYSADNKAAQQAVFGSQIDIANQLDKPVIIHTRSAGDDTIAMLREHHAEKCGGVIHCFTETMEFAKKRWI
;
A
#
# COMPACT_ATOMS: atom_id res chain seq x y z
N MET A 1 -1.76 13.55 -16.22
CA MET A 1 -1.77 12.37 -17.11
C MET A 1 -2.96 11.51 -16.70
N THR A 2 -4.11 11.61 -17.39
CA THR A 2 -5.30 10.82 -17.03
C THR A 2 -5.49 9.77 -18.13
N LEU A 3 -4.98 8.56 -17.90
CA LEU A 3 -4.93 7.46 -18.87
C LEU A 3 -6.26 6.71 -19.01
N TYR A 4 -7.33 7.12 -18.34
CA TYR A 4 -8.59 6.39 -18.32
C TYR A 4 -9.74 7.17 -18.94
N GLY A 5 -10.38 6.54 -19.94
CA GLY A 5 -11.73 6.90 -20.37
C GLY A 5 -12.77 6.55 -19.30
N ASN A 6 -14.00 7.00 -19.49
CA ASN A 6 -15.10 6.76 -18.55
C ASN A 6 -15.65 5.32 -18.69
N PHE A 7 -14.82 4.33 -18.37
CA PHE A 7 -15.21 2.91 -18.39
C PHE A 7 -15.87 2.53 -17.07
N ASN A 8 -17.10 2.01 -17.12
CA ASN A 8 -17.88 1.64 -15.92
C ASN A 8 -17.39 0.35 -15.25
N ASN A 9 -16.56 -0.43 -15.94
CA ASN A 9 -16.03 -1.71 -15.47
C ASN A 9 -14.56 -1.63 -15.03
N VAL A 10 -14.04 -0.41 -14.82
CA VAL A 10 -12.66 -0.17 -14.38
C VAL A 10 -12.69 0.67 -13.12
N SER A 11 -12.07 0.14 -12.07
CA SER A 11 -11.82 0.84 -10.81
C SER A 11 -10.33 1.11 -10.65
N LEU A 12 -10.00 2.07 -9.80
CA LEU A 12 -8.65 2.55 -9.59
C LEU A 12 -8.17 2.20 -8.18
N ALA A 13 -6.86 2.06 -8.04
CA ALA A 13 -6.17 2.17 -6.77
C ALA A 13 -5.31 3.44 -6.80
N CYS A 14 -5.10 4.05 -5.64
CA CYS A 14 -4.23 5.21 -5.52
C CYS A 14 -3.26 5.01 -4.37
N GLY A 15 -1.97 5.19 -4.63
CA GLY A 15 -0.91 4.97 -3.66
C GLY A 15 0.45 5.30 -4.28
N VAL A 16 1.47 5.23 -3.45
CA VAL A 16 2.87 5.44 -3.82
C VAL A 16 3.61 4.13 -3.55
N HIS A 17 4.20 3.59 -4.62
CA HIS A 17 4.97 2.36 -4.60
C HIS A 17 6.27 2.55 -3.80
N PRO A 18 6.78 1.52 -3.08
CA PRO A 18 7.99 1.61 -2.25
C PRO A 18 9.27 2.03 -2.97
N LEU A 19 9.29 2.09 -4.30
CA LEU A 19 10.45 2.50 -5.09
C LEU A 19 10.28 3.89 -5.75
N ASP A 20 9.10 4.51 -5.64
CA ASP A 20 8.75 5.67 -6.48
C ASP A 20 8.72 7.01 -5.71
N PHE A 21 8.97 7.01 -4.39
CA PHE A 21 8.92 8.23 -3.56
C PHE A 21 10.23 9.01 -3.47
N GLU A 22 11.29 8.55 -4.15
CA GLU A 22 12.58 9.26 -4.20
C GLU A 22 12.57 10.43 -5.18
N GLU A 23 11.84 10.31 -6.30
CA GLU A 23 11.74 11.36 -7.33
C GLU A 23 10.72 12.45 -6.96
N GLU A 24 9.57 12.05 -6.40
CA GLU A 24 8.54 12.96 -5.91
C GLU A 24 8.28 12.68 -4.42
N PRO A 25 8.48 13.65 -3.52
CA PRO A 25 8.22 13.45 -2.10
C PRO A 25 6.78 13.03 -1.85
N TYR A 26 6.62 12.03 -0.98
CA TYR A 26 5.32 11.59 -0.52
C TYR A 26 4.52 12.73 0.13
N ASP A 27 3.32 12.98 -0.37
CA ASP A 27 2.36 13.96 0.14
C ASP A 27 1.07 13.24 0.56
N ALA A 28 0.92 13.05 1.88
CA ALA A 28 -0.22 12.38 2.48
C ALA A 28 -1.55 13.12 2.19
N GLU A 29 -1.55 14.46 2.17
CA GLU A 29 -2.76 15.23 1.90
C GLU A 29 -3.19 15.10 0.45
N ARG A 30 -2.24 15.10 -0.48
CA ARG A 30 -2.53 14.84 -1.90
C ARG A 30 -3.10 13.44 -2.09
N LEU A 31 -2.51 12.42 -1.46
CA LEU A 31 -3.04 11.06 -1.53
C LEU A 31 -4.47 11.01 -0.98
N LEU A 32 -4.72 11.58 0.21
CA LEU A 32 -6.05 11.62 0.81
C LEU A 32 -7.08 12.28 -0.11
N ARG A 33 -6.74 13.43 -0.72
CA ARG A 33 -7.63 14.13 -1.67
C ARG A 33 -7.93 13.28 -2.92
N LEU A 34 -6.92 12.67 -3.52
CA LEU A 34 -7.10 11.85 -4.72
C LEU A 34 -7.86 10.55 -4.43
N ALA A 35 -7.58 9.94 -3.28
CA ALA A 35 -8.20 8.70 -2.85
C ALA A 35 -9.68 8.86 -2.49
N GLN A 36 -10.22 10.07 -2.36
CA GLN A 36 -11.66 10.29 -2.17
C GLN A 36 -12.49 10.14 -3.45
N ASP A 37 -11.86 10.08 -4.63
CA ASP A 37 -12.58 9.86 -5.89
C ASP A 37 -13.39 8.55 -5.84
N PRO A 38 -14.69 8.54 -6.22
CA PRO A 38 -15.52 7.34 -6.23
C PRO A 38 -15.00 6.19 -7.08
N LYS A 39 -14.15 6.45 -8.08
CA LYS A 39 -13.49 5.40 -8.88
C LYS A 39 -12.32 4.75 -8.15
N VAL A 40 -11.75 5.40 -7.14
CA VAL A 40 -10.67 4.83 -6.34
C VAL A 40 -11.30 3.94 -5.27
N ILE A 41 -11.11 2.63 -5.38
CA ILE A 41 -11.72 1.65 -4.45
C ILE A 41 -10.71 1.08 -3.45
N ALA A 42 -9.41 1.36 -3.62
CA ALA A 42 -8.34 0.82 -2.80
C ALA A 42 -7.16 1.81 -2.70
N ILE A 43 -6.38 1.68 -1.62
CA ILE A 43 -5.07 2.34 -1.50
C ILE A 43 -3.99 1.39 -1.99
N GLY A 44 -3.24 1.78 -3.01
CA GLY A 44 -2.35 0.84 -3.69
C GLY A 44 -1.76 1.38 -5.00
N GLU A 45 -0.64 0.84 -5.46
CA GLU A 45 0.17 -0.21 -4.82
C GLU A 45 1.10 0.39 -3.75
N ILE A 46 1.10 -0.19 -2.54
CA ILE A 46 1.88 0.28 -1.39
C ILE A 46 2.63 -0.89 -0.75
N GLY A 47 3.65 -0.66 0.07
CA GLY A 47 4.30 -1.74 0.82
C GLY A 47 5.80 -1.58 0.95
N LEU A 48 6.55 -2.68 0.89
CA LEU A 48 7.99 -2.73 1.16
C LEU A 48 8.74 -3.58 0.10
N ASP A 49 9.81 -3.04 -0.46
CA ASP A 49 10.73 -3.74 -1.37
C ASP A 49 12.18 -3.58 -0.92
N TYR A 50 12.72 -4.60 -0.26
CA TYR A 50 14.10 -4.59 0.25
C TYR A 50 15.09 -5.24 -0.71
N TYR A 51 14.61 -5.72 -1.86
CA TYR A 51 15.48 -6.33 -2.86
C TYR A 51 16.24 -5.27 -3.66
N TYR A 52 15.58 -4.18 -4.04
CA TYR A 52 16.20 -3.12 -4.85
C TYR A 52 16.75 -1.95 -4.02
N SER A 53 16.15 -1.63 -2.88
CA SER A 53 16.59 -0.50 -2.05
C SER A 53 16.55 -0.84 -0.57
N ALA A 54 17.60 -1.53 -0.10
CA ALA A 54 17.74 -1.86 1.31
C ALA A 54 18.17 -0.65 2.17
N ASP A 55 18.66 0.43 1.55
CA ASP A 55 19.20 1.60 2.26
C ASP A 55 18.11 2.62 2.63
N ASN A 56 16.91 2.54 2.02
CA ASN A 56 15.80 3.46 2.27
C ASN A 56 14.65 2.83 3.10
N LYS A 57 14.90 1.71 3.79
CA LYS A 57 13.91 0.96 4.58
C LYS A 57 13.04 1.82 5.49
N ALA A 58 13.66 2.71 6.26
CA ALA A 58 12.94 3.57 7.20
C ALA A 58 11.98 4.52 6.48
N ALA A 59 12.36 5.02 5.30
CA ALA A 59 11.49 5.85 4.48
C ALA A 59 10.33 5.02 3.88
N GLN A 60 10.61 3.81 3.38
CA GLN A 60 9.56 2.92 2.89
C GLN A 60 8.54 2.60 3.99
N GLN A 61 9.00 2.27 5.21
CA GLN A 61 8.12 1.99 6.36
C GLN A 61 7.29 3.21 6.75
N ALA A 62 7.89 4.39 6.84
CA ALA A 62 7.15 5.61 7.17
C ALA A 62 6.05 5.92 6.13
N VAL A 63 6.37 5.82 4.85
CA VAL A 63 5.41 6.03 3.75
C VAL A 63 4.35 4.94 3.74
N PHE A 64 4.71 3.68 3.95
CA PHE A 64 3.76 2.56 4.00
C PHE A 64 2.76 2.73 5.15
N GLY A 65 3.24 3.04 6.35
CA GLY A 65 2.39 3.28 7.53
C GLY A 65 1.39 4.41 7.30
N SER A 66 1.86 5.56 6.81
CA SER A 66 0.99 6.70 6.49
C SER A 66 -0.10 6.36 5.47
N GLN A 67 0.20 5.49 4.50
CA GLN A 67 -0.80 5.04 3.52
C GLN A 67 -1.83 4.07 4.11
N ILE A 68 -1.44 3.21 5.07
CA ILE A 68 -2.37 2.37 5.83
C ILE A 68 -3.31 3.25 6.68
N ASP A 69 -2.78 4.30 7.32
CA ASP A 69 -3.58 5.22 8.12
C ASP A 69 -4.66 5.92 7.28
N ILE A 70 -4.30 6.34 6.05
CA ILE A 70 -5.27 6.91 5.09
C ILE A 70 -6.30 5.86 4.66
N ALA A 71 -5.87 4.62 4.41
CA ALA A 71 -6.77 3.53 4.04
C ALA A 71 -7.82 3.27 5.14
N ASN A 72 -7.38 3.25 6.40
CA ASN A 72 -8.26 3.16 7.57
C ASN A 72 -9.20 4.36 7.69
N GLN A 73 -8.72 5.58 7.45
CA GLN A 73 -9.54 6.79 7.52
C GLN A 73 -10.67 6.78 6.47
N LEU A 74 -10.39 6.25 5.28
CA LEU A 74 -11.33 6.21 4.15
C LEU A 74 -12.17 4.94 4.08
N ASP A 75 -11.94 3.97 4.96
CA ASP A 75 -12.53 2.63 4.91
C ASP A 75 -12.31 1.95 3.53
N LYS A 76 -11.06 2.02 3.04
CA LYS A 76 -10.67 1.45 1.74
C LYS A 76 -9.60 0.38 1.92
N PRO A 77 -9.73 -0.80 1.29
CA PRO A 77 -8.73 -1.85 1.40
C PRO A 77 -7.38 -1.44 0.82
N VAL A 78 -6.31 -2.04 1.33
CA VAL A 78 -4.95 -1.85 0.80
C VAL A 78 -4.55 -2.92 -0.21
N ILE A 79 -3.76 -2.54 -1.22
CA ILE A 79 -3.08 -3.46 -2.16
C ILE A 79 -1.58 -3.40 -1.86
N ILE A 80 -1.07 -4.50 -1.33
CA ILE A 80 0.24 -4.57 -0.68
C ILE A 80 1.25 -5.30 -1.59
N HIS A 81 2.34 -4.61 -1.93
CA HIS A 81 3.57 -5.17 -2.47
C HIS A 81 4.51 -5.57 -1.34
N THR A 82 5.10 -6.74 -1.42
CA THR A 82 6.16 -7.15 -0.49
C THR A 82 7.21 -7.96 -1.22
N ARG A 83 8.48 -7.59 -1.06
CA ARG A 83 9.60 -8.34 -1.62
C ARG A 83 10.79 -8.33 -0.70
N SER A 84 11.23 -9.52 -0.27
CA SER A 84 12.32 -9.69 0.70
C SER A 84 12.10 -8.90 2.01
N ALA A 85 10.83 -8.64 2.35
CA ALA A 85 10.42 -7.73 3.42
C ALA A 85 9.23 -8.27 4.24
N GLY A 86 8.86 -9.55 4.09
CA GLY A 86 7.61 -10.09 4.62
C GLY A 86 7.40 -9.83 6.12
N ASP A 87 8.38 -10.10 6.96
CA ASP A 87 8.24 -9.94 8.42
C ASP A 87 7.93 -8.50 8.82
N ASP A 88 8.63 -7.53 8.21
CA ASP A 88 8.40 -6.10 8.44
C ASP A 88 7.06 -5.66 7.84
N THR A 89 6.67 -6.21 6.68
CA THR A 89 5.34 -5.95 6.09
C THR A 89 4.22 -6.33 7.06
N ILE A 90 4.29 -7.53 7.66
CA ILE A 90 3.29 -7.97 8.64
C ILE A 90 3.34 -7.14 9.93
N ALA A 91 4.53 -6.76 10.39
CA ALA A 91 4.68 -5.91 11.56
C ALA A 91 4.00 -4.55 11.35
N MET A 92 4.26 -3.89 10.22
CA MET A 92 3.66 -2.61 9.84
C MET A 92 2.13 -2.70 9.72
N LEU A 93 1.61 -3.76 9.09
CA LEU A 93 0.16 -3.96 8.97
C LEU A 93 -0.52 -4.07 10.34
N ARG A 94 0.13 -4.73 11.30
CA ARG A 94 -0.39 -4.85 12.68
C ARG A 94 -0.27 -3.55 13.45
N GLU A 95 0.87 -2.86 13.34
CA GLU A 95 1.13 -1.60 14.01
C GLU A 95 0.12 -0.52 13.60
N HIS A 96 -0.20 -0.45 12.31
CA HIS A 96 -1.14 0.52 11.75
C HIS A 96 -2.58 0.00 11.68
N HIS A 97 -2.90 -1.08 12.37
CA HIS A 97 -4.27 -1.59 12.48
C HIS A 97 -4.96 -1.87 11.12
N ALA A 98 -4.23 -2.43 10.16
CA ALA A 98 -4.73 -2.69 8.81
C ALA A 98 -5.91 -3.70 8.80
N GLU A 99 -6.15 -4.44 9.89
CA GLU A 99 -7.35 -5.27 10.04
C GLU A 99 -8.66 -4.49 9.88
N LYS A 100 -8.63 -3.16 10.12
CA LYS A 100 -9.81 -2.30 10.01
C LYS A 100 -10.22 -2.09 8.55
N CYS A 101 -9.27 -1.78 7.67
CA CYS A 101 -9.53 -1.57 6.25
C CYS A 101 -9.46 -2.86 5.42
N GLY A 102 -8.78 -3.89 5.93
CA GLY A 102 -8.49 -5.12 5.18
C GLY A 102 -7.63 -4.85 3.95
N GLY A 103 -7.46 -5.87 3.09
CA GLY A 103 -6.65 -5.73 1.89
C GLY A 103 -6.14 -7.04 1.33
N VAL A 104 -5.24 -6.93 0.36
CA VAL A 104 -4.63 -8.06 -0.35
C VAL A 104 -3.13 -7.86 -0.49
N ILE A 105 -2.36 -8.94 -0.34
CA ILE A 105 -0.97 -8.98 -0.81
C ILE A 105 -1.02 -9.45 -2.26
N HIS A 106 -0.76 -8.55 -3.20
CA HIS A 106 -0.76 -8.91 -4.62
C HIS A 106 0.62 -9.48 -5.01
N CYS A 107 0.66 -10.32 -6.05
CA CYS A 107 1.88 -11.00 -6.49
C CYS A 107 2.60 -11.81 -5.37
N PHE A 108 1.83 -12.59 -4.61
CA PHE A 108 2.34 -13.40 -3.52
C PHE A 108 3.45 -14.35 -3.97
N THR A 109 4.68 -14.11 -3.49
CA THR A 109 5.87 -14.94 -3.77
C THR A 109 6.52 -15.50 -2.49
N GLU A 110 5.84 -15.33 -1.36
CA GLU A 110 6.31 -15.73 -0.04
C GLU A 110 5.99 -17.21 0.29
N THR A 111 6.44 -17.66 1.46
CA THR A 111 6.27 -19.06 1.89
C THR A 111 4.87 -19.36 2.44
N MET A 112 4.51 -20.65 2.52
CA MET A 112 3.28 -21.10 3.20
C MET A 112 3.23 -20.68 4.68
N GLU A 113 4.38 -20.66 5.35
CA GLU A 113 4.45 -20.18 6.75
C GLU A 113 4.13 -18.70 6.85
N PHE A 114 4.57 -17.91 5.87
CA PHE A 114 4.18 -16.51 5.76
C PHE A 114 2.67 -16.36 5.49
N ALA A 115 2.09 -17.17 4.60
CA ALA A 115 0.64 -17.13 4.32
C ALA A 115 -0.23 -17.41 5.56
N LYS A 116 0.27 -18.19 6.53
CA LYS A 116 -0.44 -18.45 7.80
C LYS A 116 -0.36 -17.28 8.78
N LYS A 117 0.54 -16.32 8.59
CA LYS A 117 0.63 -15.13 9.44
C LYS A 117 -0.61 -14.27 9.20
N ARG A 118 -1.47 -14.22 10.21
CA ARG A 118 -2.67 -13.39 10.18
C ARG A 118 -2.36 -11.97 10.64
N TRP A 119 -2.79 -11.01 9.84
CA TRP A 119 -2.90 -9.59 10.17
C TRP A 119 -4.36 -9.11 10.10
N ILE A 120 -5.27 -10.01 9.73
CA ILE A 120 -6.74 -9.90 9.79
C ILE A 120 -7.31 -10.95 10.73
#